data_AF-A0A8S3QUH3-F1
#
_entry.id   AF-A0A8S3QUH3-F1
#
_cell.length_a   1.000
_cell.length_b   1.000
_cell.length_c   1.000
_cell.angle_alpha   90.00
_cell.angle_beta   90.00
_cell.angle_gamma   90.00
#
_symmetry.space_group_name_H-M   'P 1'
#
loop_
_entity.id
_entity.type
_entity.pdbx_description
1 polymer ?
#
loop_
_entity_poly.entity_id
_entity_poly.type
_entity_poly.pdbx_seq_one_letter_code
_entity_poly.pdbx_strand_id
1 'polypeptide(L)'
;MSEIYLKTSEDILGYKNKERKEWISEKTWALIMERKLLKSKTNQATGEQQERTKDLYNSKEKEVKKNAKADKKAYIDKIAEEAENASKVGDMRKLYNITKQLSGRVNTNSTNIKDKDGQTICKFEKQLERWKEHFEEVLNRPEPEISVDRTEEAPPPIEIEMGPITDDEIKAAIKNLKTTKLLG
;
A
#
# COMPACT_ATOMS: atom_id res chain seq x y z
N MET A 1 -3.59 45.33 18.19
CA MET A 1 -4.30 44.08 18.55
C MET A 1 -3.91 42.93 17.64
N SER A 2 -4.11 42.99 16.31
CA SER A 2 -3.80 41.84 15.42
C SER A 2 -2.34 41.37 15.43
N GLU A 3 -1.39 42.29 15.58
CA GLU A 3 0.05 41.98 15.58
C GLU A 3 0.48 41.16 16.81
N ILE A 4 -0.15 41.39 17.96
CA ILE A 4 0.11 40.62 19.19
C ILE A 4 -0.40 39.19 19.02
N TYR A 5 -1.58 39.01 18.42
CA TYR A 5 -2.14 37.68 18.14
C TYR A 5 -1.32 36.90 17.09
N LEU A 6 -0.80 37.56 16.06
CA LEU A 6 0.06 36.90 15.07
C LEU A 6 1.37 36.43 15.71
N LYS A 7 2.00 37.27 16.53
CA LYS A 7 3.26 36.93 17.19
C LYS A 7 3.11 35.80 18.22
N THR A 8 2.06 35.83 19.04
CA THR A 8 1.78 34.73 19.98
C THR A 8 1.37 33.45 19.27
N SER A 9 0.64 33.53 18.15
CA SER A 9 0.32 32.38 17.30
C SER A 9 1.58 31.78 16.68
N GLU A 10 2.51 32.58 16.19
CA GLU A 10 3.79 32.10 15.65
C GLU A 10 4.65 31.43 16.73
N ASP A 11 4.73 32.00 17.94
CA ASP A 11 5.51 31.42 19.04
C ASP A 11 4.92 30.10 19.56
N ILE A 12 3.60 29.99 19.63
CA ILE A 12 2.91 28.80 20.18
C ILE A 12 2.75 27.69 19.13
N LEU A 13 2.32 28.04 17.91
CA LEU A 13 1.98 27.07 16.86
C LEU A 13 3.10 26.85 15.85
N GLY A 14 3.95 27.86 15.62
CA GLY A 14 5.00 27.84 14.61
C GLY A 14 4.49 27.71 13.17
N TYR A 15 5.43 27.63 12.23
CA TYR A 15 5.14 27.35 10.83
C TYR A 15 5.50 25.92 10.47
N LYS A 16 4.58 25.22 9.78
CA LYS A 16 4.88 23.91 9.20
C LYS A 16 5.84 24.07 8.02
N ASN A 17 7.13 23.85 8.28
CA ASN A 17 8.13 23.77 7.22
C ASN A 17 7.90 22.47 6.43
N LYS A 18 7.62 22.62 5.14
CA LYS A 18 7.59 21.48 4.23
C LYS A 18 9.02 21.17 3.83
N GLU A 19 9.55 20.08 4.37
CA GLU A 19 10.86 19.57 3.97
C GLU A 19 10.88 19.27 2.46
N ARG A 20 12.04 19.52 1.85
CA ARG A 20 12.28 19.16 0.46
C ARG A 20 12.24 17.64 0.36
N LYS A 21 11.39 17.10 -0.51
CA LYS A 21 11.38 15.66 -0.79
C LYS A 21 12.73 15.23 -1.35
N GLU A 22 13.21 14.06 -0.95
CA GLU A 22 14.52 13.52 -1.35
C GLU A 22 14.73 13.48 -2.87
N TRP A 23 13.66 13.23 -3.63
CA TRP A 23 13.71 13.15 -5.09
C TRP A 23 13.77 14.51 -5.80
N ILE A 24 13.55 15.63 -5.12
CA ILE A 24 13.59 16.97 -5.72
C ILE A 24 15.01 17.50 -5.69
N SER A 25 15.59 17.77 -6.85
CA SER A 25 16.93 18.35 -6.97
C SER A 25 16.99 19.79 -6.48
N GLU A 26 18.20 20.26 -6.16
CA GLU A 26 18.47 21.66 -5.80
C GLU A 26 18.06 22.63 -6.89
N LYS A 27 18.32 22.26 -8.16
CA LYS A 27 17.95 23.06 -9.33
C LYS A 27 16.43 23.25 -9.42
N THR A 28 15.66 22.17 -9.30
CA THR A 28 14.18 22.24 -9.32
C THR A 28 13.66 23.00 -8.11
N TRP A 29 14.31 22.86 -6.95
CA TRP A 29 13.95 23.60 -5.76
C TRP A 29 14.15 25.11 -5.92
N ALA A 30 15.25 25.56 -6.52
CA ALA A 30 15.49 26.96 -6.85
C ALA A 30 14.37 27.52 -7.74
N LEU A 31 13.97 26.79 -8.78
CA LEU A 31 12.85 27.17 -9.65
C LEU A 31 11.51 27.25 -8.90
N ILE A 32 11.27 26.36 -7.94
CA ILE A 32 10.08 26.42 -7.07
C ILE A 32 10.09 27.69 -6.22
N MET A 33 11.26 28.11 -5.73
CA MET A 33 11.42 29.34 -4.95
C MET A 33 11.21 30.59 -5.82
N GLU A 34 11.77 30.64 -7.02
CA GLU A 34 11.52 31.70 -8.01
C GLU A 34 10.03 31.83 -8.33
N ARG A 35 9.36 30.69 -8.58
CA ARG A 35 7.92 30.65 -8.82
C ARG A 35 7.13 31.17 -7.62
N LYS A 36 7.51 30.83 -6.39
CA LYS A 36 6.86 31.35 -5.17
C LYS A 36 7.00 32.87 -5.07
N LEU A 37 8.19 33.41 -5.38
CA LEU A 37 8.41 34.84 -5.40
C LEU A 37 7.53 35.52 -6.46
N LEU A 38 7.46 34.97 -7.67
CA LEU A 38 6.55 35.47 -8.72
C LEU A 38 5.09 35.43 -8.29
N LYS A 39 4.66 34.35 -7.60
CA LYS A 39 3.30 34.24 -7.07
C LYS A 39 2.99 35.35 -6.06
N SER A 40 3.93 35.66 -5.17
CA SER A 40 3.80 36.77 -4.24
C SER A 40 3.68 38.11 -4.96
N LYS A 41 4.52 38.36 -5.98
CA LYS A 41 4.44 39.57 -6.81
C LYS A 41 3.11 39.69 -7.55
N THR A 42 2.59 38.60 -8.12
CA THR A 42 1.28 38.60 -8.79
C THR A 42 0.13 38.88 -7.83
N ASN A 43 0.22 38.42 -6.57
CA ASN A 43 -0.80 38.70 -5.56
C ASN A 43 -0.80 40.18 -5.10
N GLN A 44 0.34 40.87 -5.22
CA GLN A 44 0.48 42.29 -4.86
C GLN A 44 0.20 43.24 -6.04
N ALA A 45 0.40 42.77 -7.28
CA ALA A 45 0.22 43.57 -8.48
C ALA A 45 -1.26 43.77 -8.85
N THR A 46 -1.58 44.90 -9.49
CA THR A 46 -2.93 45.24 -9.96
C THR A 46 -2.88 45.78 -11.39
N GLY A 47 -3.92 45.53 -12.19
CA GLY A 47 -4.02 46.01 -13.57
C GLY A 47 -3.08 45.29 -14.55
N GLU A 48 -2.51 46.00 -15.50
CA GLU A 48 -1.69 45.43 -16.59
C GLU A 48 -0.42 44.70 -16.09
N GLN A 49 0.16 45.17 -14.99
CA GLN A 49 1.32 44.53 -14.36
C GLN A 49 0.98 43.14 -13.78
N GLN A 50 -0.27 42.92 -13.40
CA GLN A 50 -0.75 41.63 -12.93
C GLN A 50 -0.73 40.59 -14.05
N GLU A 51 -1.12 40.98 -15.27
CA GLU A 51 -1.13 40.09 -16.43
C GLU A 51 0.30 39.67 -16.82
N ARG A 52 1.23 40.63 -16.92
CA ARG A 52 2.65 40.36 -17.20
C ARG A 52 3.28 39.41 -16.17
N THR A 53 3.01 39.64 -14.88
CA THR A 53 3.54 38.77 -13.81
C THR A 53 2.88 37.38 -13.82
N LYS A 54 1.61 37.28 -14.22
CA LYS A 54 0.89 36.02 -14.37
C LYS A 54 1.47 35.18 -15.52
N ASP A 55 1.85 35.80 -16.63
CA ASP A 55 2.51 35.12 -17.75
C ASP A 55 3.90 34.59 -17.38
N LEU A 56 4.69 35.41 -16.69
CA LEU A 56 5.97 35.01 -16.11
C LEU A 56 5.81 33.83 -15.14
N TYR A 57 4.80 33.89 -14.26
CA TYR A 57 4.47 32.80 -13.34
C TYR A 57 4.10 31.52 -14.09
N ASN A 58 3.26 31.61 -15.13
CA ASN A 58 2.84 30.47 -15.94
C ASN A 58 4.03 29.83 -16.67
N SER A 59 4.94 30.63 -17.21
CA SER A 59 6.17 30.16 -17.84
C SER A 59 7.05 29.39 -16.84
N LYS A 60 7.28 29.96 -15.66
CA LYS A 60 8.03 29.29 -14.58
C LYS A 60 7.32 28.05 -14.04
N GLU A 61 6.00 28.04 -13.95
CA GLU A 61 5.22 26.86 -13.56
C GLU A 61 5.42 25.70 -14.55
N LYS A 62 5.48 25.98 -15.85
CA LYS A 62 5.79 24.96 -16.87
C LYS A 62 7.20 24.41 -16.69
N GLU A 63 8.17 25.28 -16.42
CA GLU A 63 9.57 24.90 -16.18
C GLU A 63 9.70 24.02 -14.92
N VAL A 64 9.06 24.42 -13.82
CA VAL A 64 9.01 23.65 -12.58
C VAL A 64 8.37 22.28 -12.82
N LYS A 65 7.23 22.21 -13.52
CA LYS A 65 6.58 20.92 -13.83
C LYS A 65 7.46 20.01 -14.67
N LYS A 66 8.17 20.57 -15.66
CA LYS A 66 9.08 19.80 -16.52
C LYS A 66 10.24 19.21 -15.71
N ASN A 67 10.92 20.04 -14.92
CA ASN A 67 12.05 19.58 -14.11
C ASN A 67 11.60 18.64 -12.99
N ALA A 68 10.48 18.90 -12.30
CA ALA A 68 9.96 18.01 -11.28
C ALA A 68 9.58 16.63 -11.83
N LYS A 69 9.07 16.54 -13.07
CA LYS A 69 8.84 15.26 -13.74
C LYS A 69 10.14 14.53 -14.05
N ALA A 70 11.16 15.25 -14.54
CA ALA A 70 12.47 14.69 -14.84
C ALA A 70 13.16 14.16 -13.57
N ASP A 71 13.17 14.95 -12.50
CA ASP A 71 13.73 14.58 -11.20
C ASP A 71 13.03 13.35 -10.62
N LYS A 72 11.69 13.33 -10.64
CA LYS A 72 10.92 12.18 -10.17
C LYS A 72 11.24 10.92 -10.98
N LYS A 73 11.37 11.06 -12.30
CA LYS A 73 11.74 9.93 -13.17
C LYS A 73 13.13 9.42 -12.82
N ALA A 74 14.13 10.29 -12.74
CA ALA A 74 15.50 9.92 -12.38
C ALA A 74 15.59 9.21 -11.00
N TYR A 75 14.81 9.67 -10.03
CA TYR A 75 14.73 9.02 -8.73
C TYR A 75 14.11 7.62 -8.79
N ILE A 76 13.02 7.44 -9.55
CA ILE A 76 12.40 6.12 -9.75
C ILE A 76 13.36 5.19 -10.50
N ASP A 77 14.01 5.68 -11.54
CA ASP A 77 14.98 4.92 -12.34
C ASP A 77 16.13 4.43 -11.46
N LYS A 78 16.67 5.28 -10.57
CA LYS A 78 17.69 4.90 -9.58
C LYS A 78 17.20 3.79 -8.63
N ILE A 79 15.98 3.92 -8.10
CA ILE A 79 15.40 2.90 -7.22
C ILE A 79 15.20 1.58 -7.96
N ALA A 80 14.77 1.63 -9.23
CA ALA A 80 14.60 0.45 -10.06
C ALA A 80 15.94 -0.26 -10.33
N GLU A 81 17.00 0.50 -10.58
CA GLU A 81 18.36 -0.03 -10.72
C GLU A 81 18.84 -0.71 -9.43
N GLU A 82 18.56 -0.11 -8.26
CA GLU A 82 18.86 -0.74 -6.96
C GLU A 82 18.08 -2.05 -6.75
N ALA A 83 16.84 -2.14 -7.23
CA ALA A 83 16.05 -3.38 -7.20
C ALA A 83 16.64 -4.44 -8.13
N GLU A 84 17.05 -4.07 -9.34
CA GLU A 84 17.69 -5.00 -10.28
C GLU A 84 18.99 -5.56 -9.70
N ASN A 85 19.81 -4.70 -9.09
CA ASN A 85 21.05 -5.11 -8.43
C ASN A 85 20.78 -6.02 -7.22
N ALA A 86 19.77 -5.72 -6.40
CA ALA A 86 19.36 -6.60 -5.29
C ALA A 86 18.92 -7.98 -5.79
N SER A 87 18.18 -8.03 -6.91
CA SER A 87 17.78 -9.28 -7.56
C SER A 87 18.99 -10.08 -8.04
N LYS A 88 19.95 -9.44 -8.70
CA LYS A 88 21.20 -10.07 -9.18
C LYS A 88 22.04 -10.67 -8.05
N VAL A 89 22.10 -10.01 -6.89
CA VAL A 89 22.81 -10.48 -5.70
C VAL A 89 22.03 -11.58 -4.95
N GLY A 90 20.72 -11.68 -5.17
CA GLY A 90 19.84 -12.59 -4.44
C GLY A 90 19.33 -12.04 -3.09
N ASP A 91 19.46 -10.73 -2.84
CA ASP A 91 18.93 -10.09 -1.63
C ASP A 91 17.42 -9.84 -1.76
N MET A 92 16.65 -10.89 -1.46
CA MET A 92 15.19 -10.88 -1.55
C MET A 92 14.55 -9.87 -0.58
N ARG A 93 15.18 -9.62 0.58
CA ARG A 93 14.65 -8.67 1.57
C ARG A 93 14.73 -7.24 1.03
N LYS A 94 15.87 -6.87 0.46
CA LYS A 94 16.06 -5.55 -0.16
C LYS A 94 15.16 -5.37 -1.37
N LEU A 95 15.05 -6.39 -2.23
CA LEU A 95 14.13 -6.38 -3.37
C LEU A 95 12.68 -6.14 -2.93
N TYR A 96 12.18 -6.90 -1.95
CA TYR A 96 10.83 -6.75 -1.41
C TYR A 96 10.58 -5.33 -0.87
N ASN A 97 11.52 -4.79 -0.09
CA ASN A 97 11.39 -3.44 0.47
C ASN A 97 11.32 -2.36 -0.62
N ILE A 98 12.17 -2.48 -1.65
CA ILE A 98 12.16 -1.54 -2.78
C ILE A 98 10.86 -1.65 -3.58
N THR A 99 10.41 -2.86 -3.90
CA THR A 99 9.12 -3.07 -4.59
C THR A 99 7.96 -2.53 -3.77
N LYS A 100 7.99 -2.71 -2.45
CA LYS A 100 6.99 -2.14 -1.54
C LYS A 100 7.00 -0.61 -1.58
N GLN A 101 8.18 0.02 -1.55
CA GLN A 101 8.33 1.48 -1.69
C GLN A 101 7.78 1.99 -3.04
N LEU A 102 8.11 1.33 -4.15
CA LEU A 102 7.64 1.71 -5.49
C LEU A 102 6.12 1.52 -5.66
N SER A 103 5.55 0.49 -5.05
CA SER A 103 4.12 0.17 -5.18
C SER A 103 3.20 1.22 -4.55
N GLY A 104 3.73 2.05 -3.63
CA GLY A 104 2.95 3.04 -2.90
C GLY A 104 1.81 2.46 -2.04
N ARG A 105 1.68 1.12 -1.96
CA ARG A 105 0.71 0.47 -1.09
C ARG A 105 1.17 0.62 0.34
N VAL A 106 0.52 1.55 1.04
CA VAL A 106 0.48 1.53 2.49
C VAL A 106 -0.37 0.32 2.84
N ASN A 107 0.25 -0.82 3.16
CA ASN A 107 -0.48 -1.94 3.75
C ASN A 107 -1.00 -1.44 5.10
N THR A 108 -2.25 -0.96 5.12
CA THR A 108 -3.02 -0.80 6.35
C THR A 108 -3.52 -2.18 6.79
N ASN A 109 -2.61 -3.14 6.88
CA ASN A 109 -2.90 -4.40 7.53
C ASN A 109 -2.67 -4.19 9.03
N SER A 110 -3.53 -3.36 9.63
CA SER A 110 -3.88 -3.55 11.03
C SER A 110 -4.84 -4.71 11.04
N THR A 111 -4.32 -5.95 10.99
CA THR A 111 -5.14 -7.11 11.28
C THR A 111 -5.53 -6.99 12.75
N ASN A 112 -6.66 -6.35 12.97
CA ASN A 112 -7.27 -6.19 14.28
C ASN A 112 -7.50 -7.61 14.84
N ILE A 113 -6.69 -8.00 15.82
CA ILE A 113 -6.82 -9.29 16.50
C ILE A 113 -8.11 -9.22 17.32
N LYS A 114 -8.98 -10.22 17.14
CA LYS A 114 -10.24 -10.31 17.87
C LYS A 114 -10.14 -11.32 19.00
N ASP A 115 -10.80 -10.99 20.09
CA ASP A 115 -11.03 -11.91 21.20
C ASP A 115 -12.02 -13.02 20.81
N LYS A 116 -12.19 -14.04 21.66
CA LYS A 116 -13.17 -15.13 21.48
C LYS A 116 -14.60 -14.61 21.33
N ASP A 117 -14.92 -13.50 22.00
CA ASP A 117 -16.21 -12.80 21.87
C ASP A 117 -16.32 -11.89 20.63
N GLY A 118 -15.31 -11.90 19.76
CA GLY A 118 -15.30 -11.12 18.51
C GLY A 118 -14.95 -9.62 18.67
N GLN A 119 -14.63 -9.16 19.89
CA GLN A 119 -14.21 -7.78 20.15
C GLN A 119 -12.76 -7.54 19.73
N THR A 120 -12.46 -6.34 19.21
CA THR A 120 -11.10 -5.99 18.75
C THR A 120 -10.18 -5.66 19.92
N ILE A 121 -9.02 -6.32 19.97
CA ILE A 121 -8.01 -6.12 20.99
C ILE A 121 -7.02 -5.02 20.54
N CYS A 122 -7.06 -3.87 21.22
CA CYS A 122 -6.19 -2.73 20.91
C CYS A 122 -4.84 -2.73 21.67
N LYS A 123 -4.72 -3.48 22.78
CA LYS A 123 -3.51 -3.51 23.62
C LYS A 123 -2.59 -4.66 23.21
N PHE A 124 -1.29 -4.39 23.10
CA PHE A 124 -0.29 -5.38 22.67
C PHE A 124 -0.19 -6.61 23.60
N GLU A 125 -0.20 -6.39 24.92
CA GLU A 125 -0.13 -7.49 25.91
C GLU A 125 -1.30 -8.48 25.74
N LYS A 126 -2.52 -7.95 25.62
CA LYS A 126 -3.73 -8.76 25.37
C LYS A 126 -3.71 -9.48 24.03
N GLN A 127 -3.05 -8.90 23.02
CA GLN A 127 -2.87 -9.59 21.75
C GLN A 127 -1.98 -10.82 21.94
N LEU A 128 -0.86 -10.71 22.66
CA LEU A 128 0.01 -11.84 22.98
C LEU A 128 -0.71 -12.93 23.78
N GLU A 129 -1.51 -12.56 24.78
CA GLU A 129 -2.35 -13.49 25.53
C GLU A 129 -3.32 -14.24 24.60
N ARG A 130 -4.02 -13.51 23.72
CA ARG A 130 -4.93 -14.10 22.74
C ARG A 130 -4.23 -15.06 21.77
N TRP A 131 -3.01 -14.73 21.35
CA TRP A 131 -2.16 -15.62 20.53
C TRP A 131 -1.79 -16.90 21.30
N LYS A 132 -1.36 -16.76 22.55
CA LYS A 132 -1.01 -17.90 23.41
C LYS A 132 -2.21 -18.83 23.59
N GLU A 133 -3.38 -18.30 23.93
CA GLU A 133 -4.62 -19.06 24.06
C GLU A 133 -4.98 -19.80 22.76
N HIS A 134 -4.87 -19.12 21.60
CA HIS A 134 -5.17 -19.74 20.31
C HIS A 134 -4.27 -20.95 20.03
N PHE A 135 -2.96 -20.79 20.24
CA PHE A 135 -2.00 -21.85 19.96
C PHE A 135 -2.09 -22.99 20.98
N GLU A 136 -2.35 -22.70 22.26
CA GLU A 136 -2.58 -23.74 23.26
C GLU A 136 -3.81 -24.59 22.92
N GLU A 137 -4.91 -23.98 22.49
CA GLU A 137 -6.14 -24.70 22.10
C GLU A 137 -5.95 -25.56 20.85
N VAL A 138 -5.20 -25.06 19.86
CA VAL A 138 -4.97 -25.77 18.59
C VAL A 138 -3.94 -26.88 18.72
N LEU A 139 -2.84 -26.64 19.46
CA LEU A 139 -1.70 -27.57 19.50
C LEU A 139 -1.77 -28.57 20.64
N ASN A 140 -2.42 -28.25 21.77
CA ASN A 140 -2.49 -29.12 22.96
C ASN A 140 -3.86 -29.81 23.08
N ARG A 141 -4.46 -30.22 21.96
CA ARG A 141 -5.72 -30.95 21.97
C ARG A 141 -5.49 -32.36 22.55
N PRO A 142 -6.36 -32.86 23.46
CA PRO A 142 -6.23 -34.23 23.94
C PRO A 142 -6.29 -35.22 22.78
N GLU A 143 -5.69 -36.39 22.97
CA GLU A 143 -5.80 -37.48 22.00
C GLU A 143 -7.28 -37.71 21.69
N PRO A 144 -7.65 -37.83 20.40
CA PRO A 144 -9.04 -38.05 20.04
C PRO A 144 -9.56 -39.29 20.75
N GLU A 145 -10.72 -39.19 21.42
CA GLU A 145 -11.38 -40.32 22.11
C GLU A 145 -11.65 -41.49 21.17
N ILE A 146 -11.75 -41.19 19.88
CA ILE A 146 -11.82 -42.18 18.82
C ILE A 146 -10.38 -42.45 18.37
N SER A 147 -9.79 -43.54 18.87
CA SER A 147 -8.69 -44.17 18.17
C SER A 147 -9.25 -44.65 16.84
N VAL A 148 -8.99 -43.90 15.77
CA VAL A 148 -9.17 -44.42 14.41
C VAL A 148 -8.16 -45.53 14.29
N ASP A 149 -8.57 -46.76 14.62
CA ASP A 149 -7.81 -47.92 14.27
C ASP A 149 -7.76 -47.90 12.74
N ARG A 150 -6.60 -47.57 12.18
CA ARG A 150 -6.38 -47.53 10.72
C ARG A 150 -6.45 -48.93 10.10
N THR A 151 -6.98 -49.88 10.85
CA THR A 151 -7.31 -51.27 10.52
C THR A 151 -8.76 -51.40 10.04
N GLU A 152 -9.54 -50.31 9.96
CA GLU A 152 -10.67 -50.29 9.02
C GLU A 152 -10.09 -50.46 7.62
N GLU A 153 -10.28 -51.68 7.10
CA GLU A 153 -9.94 -52.17 5.79
C GLU A 153 -9.99 -51.04 4.77
N ALA A 154 -8.88 -50.82 4.06
CA ALA A 154 -8.78 -49.76 3.05
C ALA A 154 -10.04 -49.83 2.19
N PRO A 155 -10.78 -48.71 2.02
CA PRO A 155 -12.00 -48.73 1.23
C PRO A 155 -11.67 -49.39 -0.10
N PRO A 156 -12.51 -50.33 -0.59
CA PRO A 156 -12.22 -51.07 -1.79
C PRO A 156 -11.82 -50.08 -2.89
N PRO A 157 -10.79 -50.41 -3.71
CA PRO A 157 -10.33 -49.50 -4.74
C PRO A 157 -11.52 -48.99 -5.52
N ILE A 158 -11.72 -47.66 -5.47
CA ILE A 158 -12.80 -47.05 -6.24
C ILE A 158 -12.40 -47.23 -7.70
N GLU A 159 -13.16 -48.07 -8.42
CA GLU A 159 -13.00 -48.25 -9.86
C GLU A 159 -13.41 -46.95 -10.56
N ILE A 160 -12.47 -46.03 -10.65
CA ILE A 160 -12.62 -44.80 -11.41
C ILE A 160 -12.32 -45.16 -12.87
N GLU A 161 -13.30 -44.98 -13.75
CA GLU A 161 -13.10 -45.11 -15.19
C GLU A 161 -12.07 -44.07 -15.67
N MET A 162 -10.83 -44.52 -15.84
CA MET A 162 -9.70 -43.72 -16.35
C MET A 162 -9.72 -43.59 -17.90
N GLY A 163 -10.86 -43.89 -18.52
CA GLY A 163 -11.05 -43.80 -19.97
C GLY A 163 -11.13 -42.37 -20.49
N PRO A 164 -11.09 -42.17 -21.81
CA PRO A 164 -11.36 -40.86 -22.40
C PRO A 164 -12.81 -40.46 -22.09
N ILE A 165 -12.98 -39.26 -21.52
CA ILE A 165 -14.30 -38.68 -21.22
C ILE A 165 -15.16 -38.67 -22.49
N THR A 166 -16.35 -39.26 -22.42
CA THR A 166 -17.28 -39.33 -23.55
C THR A 166 -18.25 -38.16 -23.56
N ASP A 167 -18.71 -37.76 -24.75
CA ASP A 167 -19.64 -36.63 -24.92
C ASP A 167 -20.96 -36.81 -24.16
N ASP A 168 -21.38 -38.06 -23.94
CA ASP A 168 -22.62 -38.37 -23.23
C ASP A 168 -22.47 -38.29 -21.70
N GLU A 169 -21.28 -38.62 -21.15
CA GLU A 169 -20.93 -38.34 -19.75
C GLU A 169 -20.93 -36.83 -19.48
N ILE A 170 -20.38 -36.02 -20.40
CA ILE A 170 -20.37 -34.56 -20.28
C ILE A 170 -21.81 -34.01 -20.21
N LYS A 171 -22.70 -34.49 -21.08
CA LYS A 171 -24.11 -34.08 -21.07
C LYS A 171 -24.84 -34.51 -19.79
N ALA A 172 -24.58 -35.72 -19.30
CA ALA A 172 -25.18 -36.21 -18.06
C ALA A 172 -24.69 -35.42 -16.84
N ALA A 173 -23.39 -35.10 -16.77
CA ALA A 173 -22.81 -34.28 -15.71
C ALA A 173 -23.39 -32.86 -15.71
N ILE A 174 -23.54 -32.23 -16.89
CA ILE A 174 -24.18 -30.92 -17.03
C ILE A 174 -25.63 -30.94 -16.54
N LYS A 175 -26.37 -32.03 -16.83
CA LYS A 175 -27.76 -32.19 -16.39
C LYS A 175 -27.89 -32.39 -14.88
N ASN A 176 -26.90 -33.01 -14.25
CA ASN A 176 -26.85 -33.28 -12.81
C ASN A 176 -26.28 -32.11 -11.99
N LEU A 177 -25.75 -31.07 -12.63
CA LEU A 177 -25.41 -29.82 -11.94
C LEU A 177 -26.69 -29.19 -11.38
N LYS A 178 -26.80 -29.15 -10.05
CA LYS A 178 -27.86 -28.38 -9.38
C LYS A 178 -27.74 -26.92 -9.80
N THR A 179 -28.76 -26.41 -10.49
CA THR A 179 -28.88 -25.00 -10.84
C THR A 179 -29.31 -24.17 -9.62
N THR A 180 -28.49 -24.15 -8.57
CA THR A 180 -28.59 -23.13 -7.53
C THR A 180 -27.48 -22.12 -7.77
N LYS A 181 -27.65 -21.31 -8.82
CA LYS A 181 -26.92 -20.05 -8.93
C LYS A 181 -27.88 -18.94 -8.52
N LEU A 182 -27.65 -18.44 -7.31
CA LEU A 182 -28.00 -17.08 -6.94
C LEU A 182 -27.40 -16.13 -7.99
N LEU A 183 -28.22 -15.19 -8.44
CA LEU A 183 -27.78 -13.99 -9.15
C LEU A 183 -26.90 -13.19 -8.17
N GLY A 184 -25.64 -12.94 -8.52
CA GLY A 184 -24.68 -12.16 -7.72
C GLY A 184 -23.34 -12.03 -8.42
#